data_AF-A0A101WMV4-F1
#
_entry.id   AF-A0A101WMV4-F1
#
_cell.length_a   1.000
_cell.length_b   1.000
_cell.length_c   1.000
_cell.angle_alpha   90.00
_cell.angle_beta   90.00
_cell.angle_gamma   90.00
#
_symmetry.space_group_name_H-M   'P 1'
#
loop_
_entity.id
_entity.type
_entity.pdbx_description
1 polymer ?
#
loop_
_entity_poly.entity_id
_entity_poly.type
_entity_poly.pdbx_seq_one_letter_code
_entity_poly.pdbx_strand_id
1 'polypeptide(L)'
;MTSVIDSMKAARKQMDDQSIAMDLLAGTKAATSAYYMATLESPTPELRSMFKASLNQTLDEYSVLMDLSLNRGWIQPYGMPEQQLAESYKQSQTVISYHKE
;
A
#
# COMPACT_ATOMS: atom_id res chain seq x y z
N MET A 1 -2.01 -19.73 -27.29
CA MET A 1 -1.05 -19.48 -26.20
C MET A 1 -0.74 -18.00 -26.19
N THR A 2 -1.41 -17.23 -25.34
CA THR A 2 -1.06 -15.83 -25.10
C THR A 2 0.33 -15.78 -24.50
N SER A 3 1.20 -14.92 -25.03
CA SER A 3 2.56 -14.83 -24.52
C SER A 3 2.54 -14.27 -23.10
N VAL A 4 3.51 -14.65 -22.27
CA VAL A 4 3.69 -14.08 -20.92
C VAL A 4 3.78 -12.55 -20.97
N ILE A 5 4.22 -11.98 -22.10
CA ILE A 5 4.28 -10.54 -22.32
C ILE A 5 2.88 -9.93 -22.51
N ASP A 6 1.95 -10.66 -23.13
CA ASP A 6 0.57 -10.20 -23.33
C ASP A 6 -0.26 -10.29 -22.04
N SER A 7 -0.05 -11.32 -21.22
CA SER A 7 -0.67 -11.40 -19.88
C SER A 7 -0.16 -10.29 -18.95
N MET A 8 1.14 -9.95 -19.01
CA MET A 8 1.70 -8.81 -18.27
C MET A 8 1.20 -7.44 -18.78
N LYS A 9 0.88 -7.32 -20.07
CA LYS A 9 0.26 -6.09 -20.63
C LYS A 9 -1.21 -5.97 -20.24
N ALA A 10 -1.95 -7.08 -20.20
CA ALA A 10 -3.33 -7.12 -19.70
C ALA A 10 -3.41 -6.75 -18.21
N ALA A 11 -2.51 -7.28 -17.38
CA ALA A 11 -2.40 -6.91 -15.97
C ALA A 11 -2.13 -5.40 -15.76
N ARG A 12 -1.31 -4.79 -16.62
CA ARG A 12 -1.07 -3.34 -16.61
C ARG A 12 -2.28 -2.49 -17.02
N LYS A 13 -3.22 -3.04 -17.80
CA LYS A 13 -4.39 -2.32 -18.30
C LYS A 13 -5.50 -2.20 -17.24
N GLN A 14 -5.32 -2.78 -16.05
CA GLN A 14 -6.37 -2.95 -15.05
C GLN A 14 -5.91 -2.62 -13.61
N MET A 15 -4.79 -1.92 -13.44
CA MET A 15 -4.40 -1.41 -12.13
C MET A 15 -5.07 -0.05 -11.93
N ASP A 16 -6.13 -0.02 -11.12
CA ASP A 16 -6.82 1.23 -10.79
C ASP A 16 -6.01 2.07 -9.79
N ASP A 17 -6.29 3.37 -9.74
CA ASP A 17 -5.60 4.31 -8.84
C ASP A 17 -5.73 3.89 -7.37
N GLN A 18 -6.83 3.20 -7.01
CA GLN A 18 -7.05 2.66 -5.68
C GLN A 18 -6.02 1.58 -5.34
N SER A 19 -5.81 0.62 -6.24
CA SER A 19 -4.84 -0.48 -6.08
C SER A 19 -3.43 0.06 -5.98
N ILE A 20 -3.08 1.05 -6.82
CA ILE A 20 -1.79 1.75 -6.73
C ILE A 20 -1.63 2.41 -5.36
N ALA A 21 -2.65 3.12 -4.87
CA ALA A 21 -2.60 3.77 -3.56
C ALA A 21 -2.48 2.76 -2.41
N MET A 22 -3.19 1.62 -2.49
CA MET A 22 -3.09 0.55 -1.48
C MET A 22 -1.69 -0.08 -1.46
N ASP A 23 -1.11 -0.35 -2.63
CA ASP A 23 0.25 -0.89 -2.73
C ASP A 23 1.29 0.09 -2.19
N LEU A 24 1.14 1.38 -2.50
CA LEU A 24 2.01 2.43 -1.96
C LEU A 24 1.87 2.57 -0.44
N LEU A 25 0.65 2.52 0.11
CA LEU A 25 0.42 2.53 1.56
C LEU A 25 1.09 1.33 2.24
N ALA A 26 0.97 0.13 1.66
CA ALA A 26 1.60 -1.07 2.17
C ALA A 26 3.14 -0.98 2.13
N GLY A 27 3.71 -0.53 1.01
CA GLY A 27 5.14 -0.33 0.85
C GLY A 27 5.70 0.71 1.82
N THR A 28 5.01 1.85 1.96
CA THR A 28 5.42 2.93 2.87
C THR A 28 5.37 2.48 4.33
N LYS A 29 4.37 1.67 4.72
CA LYS A 29 4.30 1.06 6.06
C LYS A 29 5.48 0.12 6.34
N ALA A 30 5.87 -0.69 5.35
CA ALA A 30 7.02 -1.57 5.45
C ALA A 30 8.33 -0.77 5.59
N ALA A 31 8.51 0.26 4.76
CA ALA A 31 9.67 1.16 4.83
C ALA A 31 9.75 1.90 6.17
N THR A 32 8.62 2.43 6.66
CA THR A 32 8.53 3.11 7.96
C THR A 32 8.95 2.17 9.10
N SER A 33 8.47 0.93 9.10
CA SER A 33 8.86 -0.08 10.09
C SER A 33 10.37 -0.37 10.04
N ALA A 34 10.93 -0.51 8.84
CA ALA A 34 12.36 -0.76 8.64
C ALA A 34 13.21 0.42 9.14
N TYR A 35 12.86 1.66 8.81
CA TYR A 35 13.59 2.84 9.29
C TYR A 35 13.44 3.07 10.78
N TYR A 36 12.30 2.71 11.37
CA TYR A 36 12.13 2.71 12.82
C TYR A 36 13.08 1.73 13.51
N MET A 37 13.12 0.47 13.05
CA MET A 37 14.05 -0.54 13.57
C MET A 37 15.50 -0.09 13.39
N ALA A 38 15.87 0.39 12.19
CA ALA A 38 17.22 0.88 11.91
C ALA A 38 17.61 2.08 12.80
N THR A 39 16.67 2.97 13.12
CA THR A 39 16.91 4.09 14.05
C THR A 39 17.21 3.59 15.47
N LEU A 40 16.48 2.57 15.95
CA LEU A 40 16.69 1.99 17.27
C LEU A 40 18.00 1.22 17.39
N GLU A 41 18.34 0.44 16.36
CA GLU A 41 19.51 -0.46 16.36
C GLU A 41 20.81 0.26 15.97
N SER A 42 20.73 1.52 15.55
CA SER A 42 21.89 2.30 15.11
C SER A 42 22.92 2.52 16.22
N PRO A 43 24.17 2.06 16.03
CA PRO A 43 25.22 2.17 17.04
C PRO A 43 25.82 3.59 17.12
N THR A 44 25.70 4.40 16.07
CA THR A 44 26.25 5.76 16.02
C THR A 44 25.16 6.83 15.95
N PRO A 45 25.37 8.03 16.54
CA PRO A 45 24.43 9.14 16.46
C PRO A 45 24.17 9.62 15.03
N GLU A 46 25.18 9.60 14.16
CA GLU A 46 25.09 10.08 12.78
C GLU A 46 24.17 9.17 11.96
N LEU A 47 24.34 7.85 12.08
CA LEU A 47 23.52 6.88 11.38
C LEU A 47 22.08 6.89 11.90
N ARG A 48 21.92 7.01 13.23
CA ARG A 48 20.60 7.20 13.85
C ARG A 48 19.89 8.45 13.32
N SER A 49 20.60 9.56 13.18
CA SER A 49 20.04 10.80 12.65
C SER A 49 19.59 10.65 11.20
N MET A 50 20.38 9.95 10.38
CA MET A 50 20.03 9.66 8.99
C MET A 50 18.75 8.83 8.89
N PHE A 51 18.68 7.69 9.59
CA PHE A 51 17.47 6.84 9.54
C PHE A 51 16.25 7.51 10.17
N LYS A 52 16.44 8.34 11.20
CA LYS A 52 15.35 9.14 11.77
C LYS A 52 14.78 10.14 10.75
N ALA A 53 15.63 10.74 9.92
CA ALA A 53 15.18 11.62 8.85
C ALA A 53 14.34 10.86 7.82
N SER A 54 14.79 9.68 7.38
CA SER A 54 14.02 8.82 6.47
C SER A 54 12.72 8.31 7.08
N LEU A 55 12.72 7.96 8.37
CA LEU A 55 11.51 7.58 9.11
C LEU A 55 10.47 8.70 9.10
N ASN A 56 10.88 9.94 9.37
CA ASN A 56 9.96 11.08 9.32
C ASN A 56 9.39 11.27 7.91
N GLN A 57 10.24 11.18 6.88
CA GLN A 57 9.78 11.30 5.50
C GLN A 57 8.73 10.23 5.14
N THR A 58 8.95 8.96 5.51
CA THR A 58 7.99 7.90 5.19
C THR A 58 6.70 8.02 6.01
N LEU A 59 6.74 8.59 7.23
CA LEU A 59 5.54 8.91 7.99
C LEU A 59 4.70 10.01 7.32
N ASP A 60 5.36 11.05 6.81
CA ASP A 60 4.68 12.12 6.07
C ASP A 60 4.08 11.58 4.76
N GLU A 61 4.83 10.77 4.01
CA GLU A 61 4.35 10.09 2.80
C GLU A 61 3.12 9.21 3.08
N TYR A 62 3.17 8.40 4.15
CA TYR A 62 2.04 7.56 4.55
C TYR A 62 0.80 8.40 4.88
N SER A 63 0.99 9.52 5.59
CA SER A 63 -0.10 10.43 5.97
C SER A 63 -0.77 11.04 4.74
N VAL A 64 0.03 11.52 3.77
CA VAL A 64 -0.49 12.09 2.51
C VAL A 64 -1.24 11.04 1.68
N LEU A 65 -0.71 9.82 1.58
CA LEU A 65 -1.38 8.72 0.86
C LEU A 65 -2.68 8.29 1.56
N MET A 66 -2.70 8.29 2.90
CA MET A 66 -3.88 7.97 3.68
C MET A 66 -4.96 9.03 3.47
N ASP A 67 -4.60 10.32 3.55
CA ASP A 67 -5.52 11.43 3.31
C ASP A 67 -6.09 11.38 1.89
N LEU A 68 -5.26 11.11 0.88
CA LEU A 68 -5.71 10.89 -0.49
C LEU A 68 -6.73 9.75 -0.55
N SER A 69 -6.44 8.62 0.08
CA SER A 69 -7.29 7.43 0.06
C SER A 69 -8.62 7.64 0.78
N LEU A 70 -8.62 8.39 1.88
CA LEU A 70 -9.82 8.82 2.59
C LEU A 70 -10.68 9.77 1.74
N ASN A 71 -10.05 10.80 1.15
CA ASN A 71 -10.73 11.79 0.33
C ASN A 71 -11.34 11.19 -0.95
N ARG A 72 -10.72 10.14 -1.50
CA ARG A 72 -11.23 9.38 -2.65
C ARG A 72 -12.27 8.32 -2.25
N GLY A 73 -12.47 8.10 -0.95
CA GLY A 73 -13.42 7.12 -0.42
C GLY A 73 -12.96 5.66 -0.49
N TRP A 74 -11.69 5.42 -0.84
CA TRP A 74 -11.11 4.08 -0.98
C TRP A 74 -10.93 3.36 0.37
N ILE A 75 -10.73 4.12 1.45
CA ILE A 75 -10.64 3.59 2.82
C ILE A 75 -11.75 4.21 3.66
N GLN A 76 -12.44 3.37 4.44
CA GLN A 76 -13.47 3.78 5.39
C GLN A 76 -12.98 3.49 6.82
N PRO A 77 -12.37 4.47 7.51
CA PRO A 77 -11.62 4.24 8.75
C PRO A 77 -12.51 3.85 9.93
N TYR A 78 -13.79 4.26 9.90
CA TYR A 78 -14.77 4.00 10.96
C TYR A 78 -15.84 2.96 10.57
N GLY A 79 -15.58 2.16 9.54
CA GLY A 79 -16.47 1.05 9.17
C GLY A 79 -16.50 -0.04 10.25
N MET A 80 -17.64 -0.71 10.42
CA MET A 80 -17.69 -1.88 11.30
C MET A 80 -16.76 -2.98 10.76
N PRO A 81 -16.02 -3.72 11.60
CA PRO A 81 -15.09 -4.75 11.13
C PRO A 81 -15.72 -5.77 10.17
N GLU A 82 -16.97 -6.14 10.41
CA GLU A 82 -17.72 -7.06 9.56
C GLU A 82 -17.96 -6.49 8.15
N GLN A 83 -18.21 -5.18 8.06
CA GLN A 83 -18.40 -4.48 6.79
C GLN A 83 -17.07 -4.37 6.02
N GLN A 84 -15.97 -4.06 6.70
CA GLN A 84 -14.64 -4.01 6.10
C GLN A 84 -14.23 -5.38 5.54
N LEU A 85 -14.49 -6.46 6.29
CA LEU A 85 -14.22 -7.82 5.83
C LEU A 85 -15.08 -8.21 4.63
N ALA A 86 -16.37 -7.89 4.65
CA ALA A 86 -17.28 -8.15 3.55
C ALA A 86 -16.88 -7.41 2.26
N GLU A 87 -16.47 -6.13 2.39
CA GLU A 87 -15.97 -5.32 1.26
C GLU A 87 -14.71 -5.94 0.66
N SER A 88 -13.74 -6.31 1.50
CA SER A 88 -12.49 -6.96 1.06
C SER A 88 -12.75 -8.30 0.37
N TYR A 89 -13.67 -9.11 0.91
CA TYR A 89 -14.07 -10.37 0.28
C TYR A 89 -14.72 -10.15 -1.09
N LYS A 90 -15.62 -9.16 -1.21
CA LYS A 90 -16.26 -8.80 -2.47
C LYS A 90 -15.26 -8.31 -3.52
N GLN A 91 -14.30 -7.48 -3.11
CA GLN A 91 -13.20 -7.01 -3.98
C GLN A 91 -12.37 -8.19 -4.49
N SER A 92 -12.00 -9.12 -3.61
CA SER A 92 -11.27 -10.34 -3.98
C SER A 92 -12.02 -11.20 -5.01
N GLN A 93 -13.31 -11.42 -4.80
CA GLN A 93 -14.15 -12.17 -5.74
C GLN A 93 -14.25 -11.50 -7.12
N THR A 94 -14.27 -10.16 -7.13
CA THR A 94 -14.30 -9.37 -8.37
C THR A 94 -13.02 -9.61 -9.18
N VAL A 95 -11.85 -9.56 -8.55
CA VAL A 95 -10.56 -9.87 -9.19
C VAL A 95 -10.52 -11.30 -9.74
N ILE A 96 -11.00 -12.28 -8.97
CA ILE A 96 -11.06 -13.69 -9.41
C ILE A 96 -12.00 -13.85 -10.62
N SER A 97 -13.11 -13.13 -10.66
CA SER A 97 -14.08 -13.21 -11.75
C SER A 97 -13.53 -12.66 -13.08
N TYR A 98 -12.68 -11.62 -13.04
CA TYR A 98 -12.00 -11.10 -14.24
C TYR A 98 -11.00 -12.07 -14.88
N HIS A 99 -10.65 -13.16 -14.19
CA HIS A 99 -9.69 -14.17 -14.67
C HIS A 99 -10.37 -15.43 -15.24
N LYS A 100 -11.71 -15.45 -15.35
CA LYS A 100 -12.49 -16.58 -15.88
C LYS A 100 -12.98 -16.43 -17.33
N GLU A 101 -12.61 -15.35 -18.02
CA GLU A 101 -12.76 -15.19 -19.48
C GLU A 101 -11.40 -15.31 -20.17
#